data_AF-A0A7I7MEA6-F1
#
_entry.id   AF-A0A7I7MEA6-F1
#
_cell.length_a   1.000
_cell.length_b   1.000
_cell.length_c   1.000
_cell.angle_alpha   90.00
_cell.angle_beta   90.00
_cell.angle_gamma   90.00
#
_symmetry.space_group_name_H-M   'P 1'
#
loop_
_entity.id
_entity.type
_entity.pdbx_description
1 polymer ?
#
loop_
_entity_poly.entity_id
_entity_poly.type
_entity_poly.pdbx_seq_one_letter_code
_entity_poly.pdbx_strand_id
1 'polypeptide(L)' 'MNRRNRRASGPGRRLTLTPADIRRVTSCPDCGSEVESIELEPSVYEAVVRHDDTCPWFAAFQRDRGYGVRFW' A
#
# COMPACT_ATOMS: atom_id res chain seq x y z
N MET A 1 4.94 43.11 0.28
CA MET A 1 4.18 41.83 0.34
C MET A 1 5.15 40.68 0.57
N ASN A 2 5.08 40.03 1.74
CA ASN A 2 6.13 39.16 2.31
C ASN A 2 6.09 37.71 1.77
N ARG A 3 7.24 37.21 1.26
CA ARG A 3 7.47 35.84 0.76
C ARG A 3 7.68 34.75 1.83
N ARG A 4 7.52 35.07 3.12
CA ARG A 4 8.03 34.24 4.23
C ARG A 4 7.04 33.26 4.87
N ASN A 5 5.79 33.15 4.40
CA ASN A 5 4.73 32.47 5.17
C ASN A 5 4.08 31.25 4.50
N ARG A 6 4.79 30.51 3.64
CA ARG A 6 4.24 29.32 2.95
C ARG A 6 4.99 28.01 3.15
N ARG A 7 5.82 27.89 4.19
CA ARG A 7 6.48 26.62 4.52
C ARG A 7 6.39 26.30 6.00
N ALA A 8 5.17 26.31 6.52
CA ALA A 8 4.83 25.53 7.71
C ALA A 8 4.51 24.11 7.24
N SER A 9 5.52 23.37 6.77
CA SER A 9 5.47 21.92 6.83
C SER A 9 5.60 21.59 8.31
N GLY A 10 4.47 21.52 9.01
CA GLY A 10 4.43 21.02 10.39
C GLY A 10 5.07 19.64 10.45
N PRO A 11 5.51 19.19 11.64
CA PRO A 11 6.12 17.87 11.78
C PRO A 11 5.18 16.85 11.16
N GLY A 12 5.65 16.17 10.10
CA GLY A 12 4.86 15.21 9.35
C GLY A 12 4.22 14.26 10.34
N ARG A 13 2.91 14.37 10.50
CA ARG A 13 2.13 13.52 11.38
C ARG A 13 2.39 12.11 10.87
N ARG A 14 3.24 11.33 11.57
CA ARG A 14 3.43 9.91 11.28
C ARG A 14 2.02 9.33 11.32
N LEU A 15 1.50 9.01 10.15
CA LEU A 15 0.20 8.38 10.05
C LEU A 15 0.41 7.01 10.68
N THR A 16 -0.20 6.79 11.85
CA THR A 16 -0.34 5.44 12.38
C THR A 16 -1.20 4.69 11.37
N LEU A 17 -0.56 3.92 10.51
CA LEU A 17 -1.27 3.07 9.55
C LEU A 17 -1.98 2.00 10.36
N THR A 18 -3.27 1.83 10.16
CA THR A 18 -4.01 0.71 10.73
C THR A 18 -3.99 -0.48 9.76
N PRO A 19 -4.22 -1.72 10.22
CA PRO A 19 -4.39 -2.86 9.32
C PRO A 19 -5.47 -2.64 8.25
N ALA A 20 -6.52 -1.88 8.56
CA ALA A 20 -7.56 -1.51 7.60
C ALA A 20 -7.05 -0.58 6.51
N ASP A 21 -6.15 0.36 6.84
CA ASP A 21 -5.50 1.23 5.86
C ASP A 21 -4.59 0.43 4.93
N ILE A 22 -3.81 -0.51 5.49
CA ILE A 22 -2.97 -1.42 4.71
C ILE A 22 -3.81 -2.22 3.72
N ARG A 23 -4.88 -2.86 4.20
CA ARG A 23 -5.81 -3.60 3.33
C ARG A 23 -6.37 -2.73 2.21
N ARG A 24 -6.71 -1.47 2.49
CA ARG A 24 -7.27 -0.55 1.49
C ARG A 24 -6.26 -0.16 0.40
N VAL A 25 -4.98 -0.05 0.73
CA VAL A 25 -3.94 0.37 -0.24
C VAL A 25 -3.31 -0.80 -0.99
N THR A 26 -3.36 -2.02 -0.45
CA THR A 26 -2.80 -3.22 -1.10
C THR A 26 -3.85 -4.10 -1.76
N SER A 27 -5.15 -3.89 -1.53
CA SER A 27 -6.20 -4.65 -2.21
C SER A 27 -6.17 -4.45 -3.72
N CYS A 28 -6.24 -5.56 -4.47
CA CYS A 28 -6.41 -5.55 -5.90
C CYS A 28 -7.74 -4.90 -6.29
N PRO A 29 -7.72 -3.89 -7.18
CA PRO A 29 -8.94 -3.22 -7.61
C PRO A 29 -9.83 -4.10 -8.50
N ASP A 30 -9.26 -5.13 -9.15
CA ASP A 30 -9.95 -5.88 -10.20
C ASP A 30 -10.66 -7.15 -9.73
N CYS A 31 -10.11 -7.88 -8.74
CA CYS A 31 -10.62 -9.20 -8.36
C CYS A 31 -11.16 -9.28 -6.92
N GLY A 32 -11.22 -8.17 -6.19
CA GLY A 32 -11.64 -8.18 -4.78
C GLY A 32 -10.75 -9.07 -3.91
N SER A 33 -9.43 -9.00 -4.12
CA SER A 33 -8.43 -9.84 -3.46
C SER A 33 -8.58 -9.90 -1.94
N GLU A 34 -8.30 -11.05 -1.36
CA GLU A 34 -8.15 -11.19 0.09
C GLU A 34 -6.77 -10.66 0.50
N VAL A 35 -6.72 -9.86 1.57
CA VAL A 35 -5.48 -9.28 2.09
C VAL A 35 -5.34 -9.64 3.55
N GLU A 36 -4.25 -10.31 3.87
CA GLU A 36 -3.80 -10.54 5.24
C GLU A 36 -2.59 -9.65 5.50
N SER A 37 -2.54 -8.99 6.66
CA SER A 37 -1.42 -8.12 7.02
C SER A 37 -0.98 -8.35 8.46
N ILE A 38 0.34 -8.36 8.68
CA ILE A 38 0.96 -8.52 10.00
C ILE A 38 1.84 -7.30 10.24
N GLU A 39 1.73 -6.71 11.43
CA GLU A 39 2.63 -5.64 11.86
C GLU A 39 3.95 -6.24 12.37
N LEU A 40 5.06 -5.92 11.72
CA LEU A 40 6.39 -6.38 12.09
C LEU A 40 7.04 -5.42 13.09
N GLU A 41 6.87 -4.12 12.85
CA GLU A 41 7.33 -3.02 13.70
C GLU A 41 6.28 -1.90 13.67
N PRO A 42 6.33 -0.90 14.59
CA PRO A 42 5.37 0.20 14.58
C PRO A 42 5.28 0.88 13.21
N SER A 43 4.12 0.75 12.57
CA SER A 43 3.84 1.25 11.20
C SER A 43 4.59 0.55 10.05
N VAL A 44 5.19 -0.62 10.27
CA VAL A 44 5.79 -1.49 9.24
C VAL A 44 4.97 -2.76 9.14
N TYR A 45 4.36 -2.97 7.98
CA TYR A 45 3.46 -4.09 7.73
C TYR A 45 3.97 -4.96 6.59
N GLU A 46 3.93 -6.27 6.80
CA GLU A 46 3.98 -7.25 5.73
C GLU A 46 2.55 -7.62 5.35
N ALA A 47 2.25 -7.61 4.06
CA ALA A 47 0.93 -7.95 3.54
C ALA A 47 1.02 -9.06 2.50
N VAL A 48 0.17 -10.07 2.66
CA VAL A 48 -0.05 -11.14 1.69
C VAL A 48 -1.36 -10.87 0.98
N VAL A 49 -1.27 -10.64 -0.33
CA VAL A 49 -2.44 -10.40 -1.19
C VAL A 49 -2.73 -11.67 -1.98
N ARG A 50 -3.92 -12.25 -1.78
CA ARG A 50 -4.39 -13.44 -2.47
C ARG A 50 -5.37 -13.02 -3.56
N HIS A 51 -4.98 -13.27 -4.80
CA HIS A 51 -5.79 -12.99 -5.98
C HIS A 51 -6.59 -14.23 -6.38
N ASP A 52 -7.72 -14.00 -7.04
CA ASP A 52 -8.40 -15.05 -7.80
C ASP A 52 -7.57 -15.44 -9.04
N ASP A 53 -7.67 -16.69 -9.46
CA ASP A 53 -6.95 -17.27 -10.59
C ASP A 53 -7.30 -16.59 -11.92
N THR A 54 -8.45 -15.93 -11.98
CA THR A 54 -8.92 -15.18 -13.16
C THR A 54 -8.48 -13.72 -13.19
N CYS A 55 -7.76 -13.23 -12.16
CA CYS A 55 -7.39 -11.83 -12.02
C CYS A 55 -6.46 -11.37 -13.17
N PRO A 56 -6.91 -10.44 -14.04
CA PRO A 56 -6.12 -10.00 -15.20
C PRO A 56 -4.82 -9.30 -14.79
N TRP A 57 -4.89 -8.47 -13.73
CA TRP A 57 -3.73 -7.77 -13.19
C TRP A 57 -2.69 -8.74 -12.63
N PHE A 58 -3.12 -9.73 -11.87
CA PHE A 58 -2.21 -10.72 -11.28
C PHE A 58 -1.59 -11.62 -12.35
N ALA A 59 -2.37 -12.02 -13.36
CA ALA A 59 -1.86 -12.78 -14.50
C ALA A 59 -0.79 -11.98 -15.28
N ALA A 60 -1.00 -10.68 -15.50
CA ALA A 60 0.00 -9.81 -16.12
C ALA A 60 1.26 -9.67 -15.23
N PHE A 61 1.06 -9.43 -13.93
CA PHE A 61 2.14 -9.33 -12.94
C PHE A 61 3.02 -10.59 -12.91
N GLN A 62 2.43 -11.78 -12.94
CA GLN A 62 3.16 -13.05 -12.98
C GLN A 62 3.95 -13.22 -14.28
N ARG A 63 3.35 -12.86 -15.42
CA ARG A 63 4.02 -12.89 -16.74
C ARG A 63 5.25 -11.99 -16.76
N ASP A 64 5.14 -10.82 -16.12
CA ASP A 64 6.22 -9.83 -16.01
C ASP A 64 7.20 -10.13 -14.86
N ARG A 65 7.18 -11.35 -14.29
CA ARG A 65 8.05 -11.81 -13.19
C ARG A 65 8.01 -10.97 -11.92
N GLY A 66 6.88 -10.31 -11.65
CA GLY A 66 6.63 -9.68 -10.35
C GLY A 66 7.33 -8.34 -10.11
N TYR A 67 7.65 -7.57 -11.16
CA TYR A 67 8.13 -6.18 -11.02
C TYR A 67 7.04 -5.16 -10.56
N GLY A 68 5.93 -5.62 -9.98
CA GLY A 68 4.90 -4.76 -9.41
C GLY A 68 5.12 -4.52 -7.91
N VAL A 69 5.48 -3.28 -7.58
CA VAL A 69 5.33 -2.65 -6.25
C VAL A 69 5.83 -3.47 -5.04
N ARG A 70 7.13 -3.37 -4.79
CA ARG A 70 7.65 -3.36 -3.41
C ARG A 70 7.29 -1.99 -2.82
N PHE A 71 6.37 -1.94 -1.85
CA PHE A 71 6.21 -0.76 -1.00
C PHE A 71 7.42 -0.73 -0.04
N TRP A 72 8.24 0.32 -0.14
CA TRP A 72 9.27 0.72 0.83
C TRP A 72 8.79 1.98 1.55
#